data_AF-A0A2A9P3U4-F1
#
_entry.id   AF-A0A2A9P3U4-F1
#
_cell.length_a   1.000
_cell.length_b   1.000
_cell.length_c   1.000
_cell.angle_alpha   90.00
_cell.angle_beta   90.00
_cell.angle_gamma   90.00
#
_symmetry.space_group_name_H-M   'P 1'
#
loop_
_entity.id
_entity.type
_entity.pdbx_description
1 polymer ?
#
loop_
_entity_poly.entity_id
_entity_poly.type
_entity_poly.pdbx_seq_one_letter_code
_entity_poly.pdbx_strand_id
1 'polypeptide(L)'
;MEAYIFSLVAGLLPPDMAAAAHHHLLRPDSPLQSCKRQVAASARAAVVAIADVATRLLAASDNQGGMAGGIALLVLLAVFMLLLRWVGRLVLWWTRFTLRLASWAVVVALCACVWQRGLAATVRDVGGGGLALMRYLSLLRDVWLAEYSRYEVQQRQQQQFSSSRARGSAW
;
A
#
# COMPACT_ATOMS: atom_id res chain seq x y z
N MET A 1 4.97 29.78 1.14
CA MET A 1 4.96 28.51 0.36
C MET A 1 3.55 28.06 -0.04
N GLU A 2 2.49 28.32 0.74
CA GLU A 2 1.10 27.94 0.37
C GLU A 2 0.55 28.62 -0.90
N ALA A 3 0.98 29.85 -1.20
CA ALA A 3 0.53 30.60 -2.38
C ALA A 3 0.92 29.94 -3.73
N TYR A 4 2.06 29.25 -3.79
CA TYR A 4 2.55 28.59 -5.00
C TYR A 4 1.82 27.27 -5.30
N ILE A 5 1.43 26.54 -4.26
CA ILE A 5 0.65 25.31 -4.43
C ILE A 5 -0.74 25.64 -5.00
N PHE A 6 -1.32 26.75 -4.55
CA PHE A 6 -2.61 27.24 -5.03
C PHE A 6 -2.58 27.66 -6.50
N SER A 7 -1.47 28.27 -6.98
CA SER A 7 -1.34 28.67 -8.38
C SER A 7 -1.12 27.49 -9.32
N LEU A 8 -0.41 26.43 -8.88
CA LEU A 8 -0.28 25.20 -9.66
C LEU A 8 -1.60 24.41 -9.75
N VAL A 9 -2.38 24.39 -8.65
CA VAL A 9 -3.69 23.72 -8.63
C VAL A 9 -4.72 24.50 -9.47
N ALA A 10 -4.67 25.84 -9.44
CA ALA A 10 -5.50 26.69 -10.30
C ALA A 10 -5.14 26.57 -11.79
N GLY A 11 -3.87 26.31 -12.12
CA GLY A 11 -3.42 26.08 -13.50
C GLY A 11 -3.84 24.72 -14.09
N LEU A 12 -4.19 23.74 -13.25
CA LEU A 12 -4.60 22.39 -13.68
C LEU A 12 -6.13 22.15 -13.66
N LEU A 13 -6.93 23.08 -13.14
CA LEU A 13 -8.38 22.88 -12.98
C LEU A 13 -9.19 23.85 -13.86
N PRO A 14 -10.05 23.34 -14.77
CA PRO A 14 -10.90 24.17 -15.62
C PRO A 14 -11.79 25.13 -14.81
N PRO A 15 -11.98 26.38 -15.28
CA PRO A 15 -12.67 27.45 -14.54
C PRO A 15 -14.11 27.12 -14.12
N ASP A 16 -14.79 26.23 -14.84
CA ASP A 16 -16.15 25.78 -14.50
C ASP A 16 -16.19 24.89 -13.24
N MET A 17 -15.10 24.19 -12.93
CA MET A 17 -14.98 23.38 -11.71
C MET A 17 -14.59 24.23 -10.49
N ALA A 18 -13.97 25.40 -10.69
CA ALA A 18 -13.61 26.32 -9.62
C ALA A 18 -14.85 27.00 -9.02
N ALA A 19 -15.85 27.34 -9.83
CA ALA A 19 -17.11 27.94 -9.36
C ALA A 19 -17.97 26.94 -8.56
N ALA A 20 -18.08 25.69 -9.03
CA ALA A 20 -18.82 24.63 -8.34
C ALA A 20 -18.10 24.17 -7.05
N ALA A 21 -16.76 24.11 -7.07
CA ALA A 21 -15.96 23.85 -5.89
C ALA A 21 -16.08 24.99 -4.86
N HIS A 22 -16.16 26.24 -5.28
CA HIS A 22 -16.31 27.35 -4.34
C HIS A 22 -17.66 27.33 -3.60
N HIS A 23 -18.73 26.90 -4.28
CA HIS A 23 -20.07 26.84 -3.72
C HIS A 23 -20.31 25.63 -2.80
N HIS A 24 -19.58 24.52 -2.98
CA HIS A 24 -19.77 23.29 -2.19
C HIS A 24 -18.58 22.86 -1.33
N LEU A 25 -17.34 23.27 -1.62
CA LEU A 25 -16.13 22.84 -0.91
C LEU A 25 -15.59 23.86 0.11
N LEU A 26 -16.04 25.12 0.07
CA LEU A 26 -15.56 26.20 0.95
C LEU A 26 -16.53 26.57 2.09
N ARG A 27 -17.58 25.78 2.34
CA ARG A 27 -18.42 25.97 3.54
C ARG A 27 -17.68 25.43 4.78
N PRO A 28 -17.50 26.23 5.85
CA PRO A 28 -16.73 25.87 7.05
C PRO A 28 -17.29 24.68 7.87
N ASP A 29 -18.51 24.21 7.56
CA ASP A 29 -19.17 23.06 8.20
C ASP A 29 -19.11 21.77 7.36
N SER A 30 -18.25 21.71 6.34
CA SER A 30 -18.12 20.51 5.51
C SER A 30 -17.51 19.34 6.30
N PRO A 31 -18.11 18.13 6.27
CA PRO A 31 -17.58 16.95 6.95
C PRO A 31 -16.17 16.55 6.43
N LEU A 32 -15.81 16.97 5.22
CA LEU A 32 -14.46 16.81 4.67
C LEU A 32 -13.42 17.69 5.39
N GLN A 33 -13.78 18.91 5.79
CA GLN A 33 -12.90 19.76 6.60
C GLN A 33 -12.74 19.23 8.02
N SER A 34 -13.81 18.70 8.63
CA SER A 34 -13.74 18.04 9.94
C SER A 34 -12.84 16.81 9.90
N CYS A 35 -12.97 15.97 8.86
CA CYS A 35 -12.08 14.82 8.66
C CYS A 35 -10.62 15.25 8.47
N LYS A 36 -10.35 16.26 7.62
CA LYS A 36 -9.00 16.82 7.44
C LYS A 36 -8.43 17.36 8.75
N ARG A 37 -9.22 18.10 9.54
CA ARG A 37 -8.79 18.64 10.84
C ARG A 37 -8.50 17.52 11.84
N GLN A 38 -9.32 16.48 11.86
CA GLN A 38 -9.17 15.36 12.78
C GLN A 38 -7.95 14.50 12.42
N VAL A 39 -7.70 14.27 11.13
CA VAL A 39 -6.48 13.61 10.63
C VAL A 39 -5.24 14.46 10.87
N ALA A 40 -5.31 15.78 10.67
CA ALA A 40 -4.19 16.67 10.95
C ALA A 40 -3.89 16.75 12.46
N ALA A 41 -4.92 16.76 13.30
CA ALA A 41 -4.77 16.76 14.76
C ALA A 41 -4.19 15.43 15.25
N SER A 42 -4.67 14.29 14.74
CA SER A 42 -4.14 12.97 15.11
C SER A 42 -2.71 12.77 14.62
N ALA A 43 -2.38 13.25 13.41
CA ALA A 43 -1.02 13.23 12.89
C ALA A 43 -0.06 14.06 13.75
N ARG A 44 -0.46 15.28 14.15
CA ARG A 44 0.36 16.12 15.04
C ARG A 44 0.57 15.47 16.41
N ALA A 45 -0.48 14.91 17.00
CA ALA A 45 -0.39 14.22 18.29
C ALA A 45 0.54 12.99 18.19
N ALA A 46 0.45 12.22 17.11
CA ALA A 46 1.34 11.09 16.87
C ALA A 46 2.80 11.52 16.72
N VAL A 47 3.08 12.60 15.97
CA VAL A 47 4.44 13.14 15.80
C VAL A 47 5.04 13.58 17.14
N VAL A 48 4.26 14.27 17.98
CA VAL A 48 4.73 14.70 19.32
C VAL A 48 4.99 13.50 20.22
N ALA A 49 4.12 12.49 20.21
CA ALA A 49 4.31 11.27 20.99
C ALA A 49 5.56 10.48 20.54
N ILE A 50 5.79 10.37 19.23
CA ILE A 50 6.99 9.74 18.67
C ILE A 50 8.25 10.54 19.06
N ALA A 51 8.19 11.87 19.01
CA ALA A 51 9.30 12.72 19.38
C ALA A 51 9.67 12.60 20.87
N ASP A 52 8.69 12.61 21.78
CA ASP A 52 8.93 12.46 23.22
C ASP A 52 9.54 11.08 23.55
N VAL A 53 9.01 10.02 22.95
CA VAL A 53 9.58 8.67 23.07
C VAL A 53 11.01 8.60 22.53
N ALA A 54 11.27 9.22 21.37
CA ALA A 54 12.61 9.27 20.80
C ALA A 54 13.57 10.02 21.74
N THR A 55 13.19 11.19 22.27
CA THR A 55 14.03 11.94 23.21
C THR A 55 14.31 11.17 24.50
N ARG A 56 13.34 10.40 25.00
CA ARG A 56 13.52 9.54 26.19
C ARG A 56 14.45 8.36 25.91
N LEU A 57 14.37 7.75 24.73
CA LEU A 57 15.28 6.69 24.31
C LEU A 57 16.72 7.20 24.15
N LEU A 58 16.89 8.40 23.58
CA LEU A 58 18.20 9.07 23.49
C LEU A 58 18.76 9.41 24.89
N ALA A 59 17.94 9.96 25.78
CA ALA A 59 18.37 10.29 27.15
C ALA A 59 18.67 9.05 28.02
N ALA A 60 17.98 7.93 27.77
CA ALA A 60 18.25 6.65 28.42
C ALA A 60 19.54 5.99 27.91
N SER A 61 19.91 6.25 26.65
CA SER A 61 21.18 5.79 26.06
C SER A 61 22.41 6.43 26.71
N ASP A 62 22.29 7.67 27.20
CA ASP A 62 23.41 8.42 27.77
C ASP A 62 23.67 8.09 29.25
N ASN A 63 22.63 7.68 29.99
CA ASN A 63 22.69 7.52 31.46
C ASN A 63 22.99 6.11 31.98
N GLN A 64 22.88 5.05 31.17
CA GLN A 64 23.13 3.67 31.63
C GLN A 64 23.85 2.84 30.56
N GLY A 65 25.05 2.36 30.91
CA GLY A 65 25.89 1.55 30.04
C GLY A 65 25.17 0.34 29.43
N GLY A 66 25.33 0.16 28.11
CA GLY A 66 25.06 -1.06 27.33
C GLY A 66 23.61 -1.57 27.26
N MET A 67 22.95 -1.76 28.41
CA MET A 67 21.64 -2.41 28.53
C MET A 67 20.48 -1.53 28.05
N ALA A 68 20.47 -0.23 28.37
CA ALA A 68 19.41 0.68 27.93
C ALA A 68 19.41 0.87 26.41
N GLY A 69 20.60 1.00 25.80
CA GLY A 69 20.75 1.05 24.35
C GLY A 69 20.30 -0.24 23.65
N GLY A 70 20.58 -1.40 24.25
CA GLY A 70 20.11 -2.70 23.74
C GLY A 70 18.57 -2.80 23.72
N ILE A 71 17.90 -2.39 24.79
CA ILE A 71 16.43 -2.39 24.86
C ILE A 71 15.84 -1.41 23.84
N ALA A 72 16.43 -0.22 23.68
CA ALA A 72 16.00 0.76 22.69
C ALA A 72 16.07 0.22 21.25
N LEU A 73 17.18 -0.45 20.90
CA LEU A 73 17.36 -1.10 19.60
C LEU A 73 16.36 -2.24 19.37
N LEU A 74 16.09 -3.06 20.39
CA LEU A 74 15.10 -4.13 20.31
C LEU A 74 13.69 -3.59 20.10
N VAL A 75 13.31 -2.52 20.79
CA VAL A 75 12.02 -1.84 20.60
C VAL A 75 11.93 -1.27 19.18
N LEU A 76 12.97 -0.59 18.70
CA LEU A 76 13.01 -0.05 17.34
C LEU A 76 12.85 -1.17 16.30
N LEU A 77 13.56 -2.28 16.47
CA LEU A 77 13.46 -3.45 15.59
C LEU A 77 12.06 -4.06 15.62
N ALA A 78 11.45 -4.18 16.79
CA ALA A 78 10.09 -4.70 16.94
C ALA A 78 9.05 -3.79 16.26
N VAL A 79 9.19 -2.47 16.39
CA VAL A 79 8.34 -1.48 15.70
C VAL A 79 8.52 -1.61 14.19
N PHE A 80 9.76 -1.75 13.71
CA PHE A 80 10.03 -1.92 12.28
C PHE A 80 9.41 -3.21 11.72
N MET A 81 9.53 -4.33 12.44
CA MET A 81 8.88 -5.59 12.07
C MET A 81 7.35 -5.46 12.05
N LEU A 82 6.77 -4.75 13.01
CA LEU A 82 5.34 -4.48 13.05
C LEU A 82 4.89 -3.66 11.83
N LEU A 83 5.66 -2.64 11.46
CA LEU A 83 5.40 -1.82 10.28
C LEU A 83 5.46 -2.66 9.00
N LEU A 84 6.51 -3.48 8.81
CA LEU A 84 6.63 -4.36 7.64
C LEU A 84 5.45 -5.34 7.54
N ARG A 85 5.02 -5.91 8.67
CA ARG A 85 3.85 -6.80 8.71
C ARG A 85 2.57 -6.06 8.34
N TRP A 86 2.41 -4.83 8.82
CA TRP A 86 1.27 -3.98 8.45
C TRP A 86 1.27 -3.62 6.98
N VAL A 87 2.43 -3.25 6.42
CA VAL A 87 2.59 -2.97 4.99
C VAL A 87 2.23 -4.19 4.15
N GLY A 88 2.70 -5.40 4.52
CA GLY A 88 2.32 -6.63 3.83
C GLY A 88 0.81 -6.85 3.79
N ARG A 89 0.12 -6.60 4.92
CA ARG A 89 -1.35 -6.68 4.98
C ARG A 89 -2.03 -5.58 4.16
N LEU A 90 -1.50 -4.35 4.19
CA LEU A 90 -2.03 -3.23 3.43
C LEU A 90 -1.89 -3.48 1.92
N VAL A 91 -0.76 -4.02 1.46
CA VAL A 91 -0.52 -4.38 0.06
C VAL A 91 -1.47 -5.48 -0.38
N LEU A 92 -1.68 -6.53 0.42
CA LEU A 92 -2.65 -7.59 0.13
C LEU A 92 -4.09 -7.07 0.08
N TRP A 93 -4.45 -6.18 1.00
CA TRP A 93 -5.77 -5.55 1.00
C TRP A 93 -5.96 -4.65 -0.22
N TRP A 94 -4.95 -3.85 -0.55
CA TRP A 94 -4.97 -2.93 -1.69
C TRP A 94 -5.05 -3.69 -3.02
N THR A 95 -4.23 -4.74 -3.20
CA THR A 95 -4.27 -5.59 -4.39
C THR A 95 -5.62 -6.29 -4.54
N ARG A 96 -6.23 -6.77 -3.45
CA ARG A 96 -7.59 -7.35 -3.52
C ARG A 96 -8.64 -6.30 -3.89
N PHE A 97 -8.49 -5.06 -3.39
CA PHE A 97 -9.38 -3.96 -3.70
C PHE A 97 -9.27 -3.53 -5.17
N THR A 98 -8.05 -3.37 -5.69
CA THR A 98 -7.82 -3.01 -7.10
C THR A 98 -8.30 -4.10 -8.05
N LEU A 99 -8.10 -5.38 -7.74
CA LEU A 99 -8.66 -6.49 -8.52
C LEU A 99 -10.18 -6.44 -8.56
N ARG A 100 -10.84 -6.12 -7.45
CA ARG A 100 -12.30 -5.98 -7.39
C ARG A 100 -12.78 -4.79 -8.20
N LEU A 101 -12.08 -3.65 -8.15
CA LEU A 101 -12.37 -2.50 -9.01
C LEU A 101 -12.18 -2.82 -10.49
N ALA A 102 -11.11 -3.52 -10.85
CA ALA A 102 -10.85 -3.95 -12.21
C ALA A 102 -11.93 -4.92 -12.71
N SER A 103 -12.39 -5.86 -11.87
CA SER A 103 -13.49 -6.76 -12.25
C SER A 103 -14.79 -6.00 -12.48
N TRP A 104 -15.11 -5.01 -11.63
CA TRP A 104 -16.25 -4.13 -11.85
C TRP A 104 -16.10 -3.30 -13.13
N ALA A 105 -14.91 -2.78 -13.43
CA ALA A 105 -14.65 -2.05 -14.67
C ALA A 105 -14.91 -2.92 -15.91
N VAL A 106 -14.52 -4.19 -15.89
CA VAL A 106 -14.83 -5.14 -16.97
C VAL A 106 -16.34 -5.37 -17.08
N VAL A 107 -17.05 -5.56 -15.96
CA VAL A 107 -18.51 -5.74 -15.97
C VAL A 107 -19.22 -4.50 -16.55
N VAL A 108 -18.81 -3.30 -16.15
CA VAL A 108 -19.36 -2.04 -16.67
C VAL A 108 -19.04 -1.89 -18.15
N ALA A 109 -17.82 -2.21 -18.59
CA ALA A 109 -17.45 -2.18 -20.00
C ALA A 109 -18.28 -3.16 -20.83
N LEU A 110 -18.52 -4.37 -20.32
CA LEU A 110 -19.41 -5.34 -20.98
C LEU A 110 -20.86 -4.83 -21.04
N CYS A 111 -21.36 -4.27 -19.94
CA CYS A 111 -22.72 -3.71 -19.88
C CYS A 111 -22.88 -2.56 -20.89
N ALA A 112 -21.89 -1.66 -20.98
CA ALA A 112 -21.86 -0.57 -21.95
C ALA A 112 -21.77 -1.09 -23.39
N CYS A 113 -20.97 -2.11 -23.66
CA CYS A 113 -20.87 -2.74 -24.99
C CYS A 113 -22.18 -3.42 -25.41
N VAL A 114 -22.84 -4.13 -24.49
CA VAL A 114 -24.16 -4.75 -24.74
C VAL A 114 -25.18 -3.68 -25.07
N TRP A 115 -25.17 -2.54 -24.35
CA TRP A 115 -26.09 -1.43 -24.58
C TRP A 115 -25.89 -0.73 -25.92
N GLN A 116 -24.64 -0.63 -26.42
CA GLN A 116 -24.35 0.07 -27.68
C GLN A 116 -24.42 -0.79 -28.94
N ARG A 117 -24.09 -2.09 -28.87
CA ARG A 117 -23.82 -2.91 -30.09
C ARG A 117 -24.54 -4.26 -30.17
N GLY A 118 -25.24 -4.69 -29.10
CA GLY A 118 -25.89 -6.00 -29.05
C GLY A 118 -24.92 -7.18 -28.84
N LEU A 119 -25.40 -8.22 -28.14
CA LEU A 119 -24.64 -9.36 -27.59
C LEU A 119 -23.69 -10.07 -28.58
N ALA A 120 -24.07 -10.18 -29.86
CA ALA A 120 -23.35 -11.04 -30.83
C ALA A 120 -21.98 -10.49 -31.26
N ALA A 121 -21.83 -9.16 -31.38
CA ALA A 121 -20.55 -8.55 -31.76
C ALA A 121 -19.56 -8.52 -30.57
N THR A 122 -20.07 -8.37 -29.35
CA THR A 122 -19.26 -8.24 -28.13
C THR A 122 -18.55 -9.54 -27.75
N VAL A 123 -19.18 -10.70 -27.93
CA VAL A 123 -18.57 -12.01 -27.60
C VAL A 123 -17.34 -12.31 -28.47
N ARG A 124 -17.37 -11.87 -29.75
CA ARG A 124 -16.27 -12.13 -30.70
C ARG A 124 -15.03 -11.29 -30.41
N ASP A 125 -15.21 -10.01 -30.07
CA ASP A 125 -14.10 -9.11 -29.71
C ASP A 125 -13.50 -9.44 -28.34
N VAL A 126 -14.35 -9.72 -27.35
CA VAL A 126 -13.90 -10.09 -25.99
C VAL A 126 -13.24 -11.47 -25.99
N GLY A 127 -13.72 -12.42 -26.79
CA GLY A 127 -13.10 -13.73 -26.94
C GLY A 127 -11.70 -13.65 -27.54
N GLY A 128 -11.50 -12.84 -28.60
CA GLY A 128 -10.20 -12.67 -29.24
C GLY A 128 -9.19 -11.91 -28.37
N GLY A 129 -9.60 -10.75 -27.83
CA GLY A 129 -8.74 -9.93 -26.98
C GLY A 129 -8.46 -10.57 -25.62
N GLY A 130 -9.46 -11.23 -25.02
CA GLY A 130 -9.36 -11.91 -23.74
C GLY A 130 -8.42 -13.11 -23.76
N LEU A 131 -8.43 -13.91 -24.84
CA LEU A 131 -7.47 -15.00 -25.00
C LEU A 131 -6.03 -14.48 -25.13
N ALA A 132 -5.82 -13.41 -25.88
CA ALA A 132 -4.50 -12.80 -26.04
C ALA A 132 -3.97 -12.26 -24.70
N LEU A 133 -4.84 -11.61 -23.92
CA LEU A 133 -4.51 -11.14 -22.58
C LEU A 133 -4.21 -12.28 -21.61
N MET A 134 -5.04 -13.34 -21.59
CA MET A 134 -4.80 -14.51 -20.75
C MET A 134 -3.47 -15.20 -21.08
N ARG A 135 -3.11 -15.28 -22.36
CA ARG A 135 -1.83 -15.86 -22.78
C ARG A 135 -0.64 -15.02 -22.36
N TYR A 136 -0.76 -13.69 -22.36
CA TYR A 136 0.29 -12.82 -21.84
C TYR A 136 0.41 -12.93 -20.32
N LEU A 137 -0.73 -12.98 -19.63
CA LEU A 137 -0.78 -13.08 -18.17
C LEU A 137 -0.23 -14.43 -17.67
N SER A 138 -0.47 -15.52 -18.40
CA SER A 138 0.09 -16.84 -18.06
C SER A 138 1.61 -16.82 -18.15
N LEU A 139 2.18 -16.29 -19.24
CA LEU A 139 3.63 -16.17 -19.39
C LEU A 139 4.27 -15.35 -18.28
N LEU A 140 3.67 -14.21 -17.93
CA LEU A 140 4.19 -13.35 -16.87
C LEU A 140 4.08 -14.02 -15.49
N ARG A 141 2.97 -14.73 -15.23
CA ARG A 141 2.78 -15.52 -14.01
C ARG A 141 3.82 -16.64 -13.90
N ASP A 142 4.08 -17.34 -14.99
CA ASP A 142 5.02 -18.47 -15.00
C ASP A 142 6.45 -18.01 -14.71
N VAL A 143 6.88 -16.87 -15.29
CA VAL A 143 8.17 -16.26 -14.99
C VAL A 143 8.26 -15.85 -13.51
N TRP A 144 7.21 -15.25 -12.96
CA TRP A 144 7.18 -14.85 -11.55
C TRP A 144 7.19 -16.04 -10.59
N LEU A 145 6.45 -17.11 -10.90
CA LEU A 145 6.43 -18.34 -10.10
C LEU A 145 7.76 -19.07 -10.17
N ALA A 146 8.43 -19.07 -11.33
CA ALA A 146 9.77 -19.62 -11.46
C ALA A 146 10.74 -18.91 -10.52
N GLU A 147 10.71 -17.57 -10.47
CA GLU A 147 11.60 -16.82 -9.59
C GLU A 147 11.22 -16.98 -8.10
N TYR A 148 9.92 -17.02 -7.77
CA TYR A 148 9.48 -17.25 -6.39
C TYR A 148 9.90 -18.64 -5.89
N SER A 149 9.76 -19.67 -6.73
CA SER A 149 10.18 -21.03 -6.39
C SER A 149 11.67 -21.11 -6.10
N ARG A 150 12.48 -20.28 -6.77
CA ARG A 150 13.92 -20.19 -6.55
C ARG A 150 14.26 -19.68 -5.14
N TYR A 151 13.50 -18.71 -4.63
CA TYR A 151 13.66 -18.21 -3.26
C TYR A 151 13.16 -19.21 -2.21
N GLU A 152 12.06 -19.93 -2.47
CA GLU A 152 11.58 -20.98 -1.56
C GLU A 152 12.58 -22.13 -1.43
N VAL A 153 13.18 -22.57 -2.55
CA VAL A 153 14.21 -23.62 -2.54
C VAL A 153 15.43 -23.18 -1.74
N GLN A 154 15.86 -21.92 -1.87
CA GLN A 154 16.97 -21.37 -1.09
C GLN A 154 16.66 -21.26 0.41
N GLN A 155 15.44 -20.83 0.78
CA GLN A 155 15.02 -20.79 2.19
C GLN A 155 14.91 -22.18 2.80
N ARG A 156 14.33 -23.16 2.08
CA ARG A 156 14.23 -24.55 2.56
C ARG A 156 15.61 -25.19 2.73
N GLN A 157 16.55 -24.92 1.82
CA GLN A 157 17.93 -25.39 1.96
C GLN A 157 18.61 -24.76 3.19
N GLN A 158 18.50 -23.45 3.40
CA GLN A 158 19.04 -22.79 4.61
C GLN A 158 18.41 -23.32 5.91
N GLN A 159 17.10 -23.56 5.93
CA GLN A 159 16.42 -24.18 7.07
C GLN A 159 16.92 -25.60 7.33
N GLN A 160 17.11 -26.41 6.29
CA GLN A 160 17.68 -27.76 6.41
C GLN A 160 19.10 -27.73 6.98
N PHE A 161 19.98 -26.86 6.48
CA PHE A 161 21.34 -26.71 7.04
C PHE A 161 21.33 -26.26 8.52
N SER A 162 20.42 -25.36 8.91
CA SER A 162 20.28 -24.94 10.31
C SER A 162 19.79 -26.08 11.21
N SER A 163 18.86 -26.90 10.72
CA SER A 163 18.32 -28.05 11.44
C SER A 163 19.32 -29.21 11.59
N SER A 164 20.20 -29.41 10.60
CA SER A 164 21.27 -30.40 10.64
C SER A 164 22.41 -30.01 11.58
N ARG A 165 22.77 -28.71 11.66
CA ARG A 165 23.72 -28.21 12.66
C ARG A 165 23.20 -28.35 14.08
N ALA A 166 21.93 -28.03 14.33
CA ALA A 166 21.31 -28.16 15.64
C ALA A 166 21.22 -29.62 16.15
N ARG A 167 21.18 -30.60 15.23
CA ARG A 167 21.18 -32.03 15.57
C ARG A 167 22.58 -32.61 15.78
N GLY A 168 23.62 -32.01 15.17
CA GLY A 168 25.01 -32.43 15.30
C GLY A 168 25.71 -31.98 16.59
N SER A 169 25.16 -30.97 17.30
CA SER A 169 25.72 -30.46 18.56
C SER A 169 25.14 -31.11 19.83
N ALA A 170 24.41 -32.23 19.68
CA ALA A 170 23.71 -32.92 20.76
C ALA A 170 24.39 -34.23 21.20
N TRP A 171 25.66 -34.45 20.81
CA TRP A 171 26.48 -35.61 21.16
C TRP A 171 27.80 -35.17 21.75
#